data_AF-Q54G16-F1
#
_entry.id   AF-Q54G16-F1
#
_cell.length_a   1.000
_cell.length_b   1.000
_cell.length_c   1.000
_cell.angle_alpha   90.00
_cell.angle_beta   90.00
_cell.angle_gamma   90.00
#
_symmetry.space_group_name_H-M   'P 1'
#
loop_
_entity.id
_entity.type
_entity.pdbx_description
1 polymer ?
#
loop_
_entity_poly.entity_id
_entity_poly.type
_entity_poly.pdbx_seq_one_letter_code
_entity_poly.pdbx_strand_id
1 'polypeptide(L)'
;MKEKDQIEFDEDIDKYVKESETSRIKFYLISIITFAIMIGNEIQFYSNSLEFTVIGCRNITSIDYEFENTMNTPFSTVNTSNYSLSMCINSRVPQCLTKLFSTTMPNESLSFSVPLNTNPPIKNNLNNDNNNNYINPFPSSSSPSSSLLSSSSSSSDNASIEDYLKIDLSFIYFSFSDFLIILLVLFFFQHMMYIQRVRAHQLFSMKFVLMKPKNRKLGLGIFLISFFLMFSIYTFFKFFTISEITYDVSLITCFENDISLLFENKLQTSILQILLNISIFFYIFKDSIQSIFQEYGNYYDEFNLINFTESNNSNRSIEKLKSLKYIQSIQVLNAIDKYVDRKYSPSTPISNFFRKSVFFSFKTTMLDFLPAIKEYYELNENHFSYVINLNNNNNNNNNNNNNNNNNNNNNNNNNNNNNNNNNNNNNNNNNNNNSYDSIEITNENSRLIN
;
A
#
# COMPACT_ATOMS: atom_id res chain seq x y z
N MET A 1 2.37 -52.44 13.59
CA MET A 1 2.68 -51.24 14.41
C MET A 1 2.88 -50.00 13.54
N LYS A 2 3.70 -50.06 12.48
CA LYS A 2 4.01 -48.91 11.59
C LYS A 2 2.81 -48.16 10.97
N GLU A 3 1.72 -48.85 10.59
CA GLU A 3 0.59 -48.19 9.92
C GLU A 3 -0.25 -47.32 10.88
N LYS A 4 -0.50 -47.80 12.10
CA LYS A 4 -1.23 -47.02 13.11
C LYS A 4 -0.46 -45.77 13.53
N ASP A 5 0.85 -45.90 13.71
CA ASP A 5 1.73 -44.78 14.07
C ASP A 5 1.80 -43.72 12.95
N GLN A 6 1.71 -44.16 11.69
CA GLN A 6 1.66 -43.28 10.52
C GLN A 6 0.34 -42.52 10.41
N ILE A 7 -0.80 -43.19 10.68
CA ILE A 7 -2.12 -42.53 10.69
C ILE A 7 -2.19 -41.48 11.81
N GLU A 8 -1.74 -41.82 13.01
CA GLU A 8 -1.69 -40.87 14.16
C GLU A 8 -0.81 -39.65 13.84
N PHE A 9 0.29 -39.84 13.11
CA PHE A 9 1.14 -38.73 12.65
C PHE A 9 0.44 -37.81 11.66
N ASP A 10 -0.21 -38.38 10.65
CA ASP A 10 -0.89 -37.61 9.62
C ASP A 10 -2.07 -36.82 10.26
N GLU A 11 -2.74 -37.39 11.27
CA GLU A 11 -3.74 -36.70 12.09
C GLU A 11 -3.16 -35.56 12.94
N ASP A 12 -2.02 -35.79 13.62
CA ASP A 12 -1.33 -34.76 14.42
C ASP A 12 -0.87 -33.58 13.55
N ILE A 13 -0.30 -33.88 12.37
CA ILE A 13 0.10 -32.86 11.39
C ILE A 13 -1.12 -32.11 10.88
N ASP A 14 -2.17 -32.82 10.47
CA ASP A 14 -3.38 -32.19 9.98
C ASP A 14 -4.03 -31.30 11.05
N LYS A 15 -3.98 -31.73 12.32
CA LYS A 15 -4.45 -30.92 13.44
C LYS A 15 -3.59 -29.68 13.64
N TYR A 16 -2.26 -29.83 13.69
CA TYR A 16 -1.32 -28.72 13.80
C TYR A 16 -1.51 -27.71 12.66
N VAL A 17 -1.62 -28.20 11.42
CA VAL A 17 -1.86 -27.39 10.23
C VAL A 17 -3.21 -26.68 10.30
N LYS A 18 -4.28 -27.36 10.74
CA LYS A 18 -5.60 -26.73 10.92
C LYS A 18 -5.60 -25.68 12.02
N GLU A 19 -4.82 -25.86 13.07
CA GLU A 19 -4.69 -24.90 14.18
C GLU A 19 -3.82 -23.70 13.78
N SER A 20 -2.82 -23.89 12.91
CA SER A 20 -1.99 -22.80 12.36
C SER A 20 -2.68 -22.04 11.21
N GLU A 21 -3.64 -22.66 10.52
CA GLU A 21 -4.43 -21.99 9.50
C GLU A 21 -5.37 -20.95 10.12
N THR A 22 -5.02 -19.68 9.94
CA THR A 22 -6.01 -18.62 10.09
C THR A 22 -7.21 -18.92 9.21
N SER A 23 -8.40 -18.98 9.81
CA SER A 23 -9.64 -19.25 9.07
C SER A 23 -9.73 -18.31 7.87
N ARG A 24 -9.89 -18.87 6.66
CA ARG A 24 -10.00 -18.11 5.41
C ARG A 24 -11.05 -17.01 5.53
N ILE A 25 -12.16 -17.35 6.17
CA ILE A 25 -13.29 -16.44 6.42
C ILE A 25 -12.84 -15.30 7.33
N LYS A 26 -12.12 -15.61 8.41
CA LYS A 26 -11.59 -14.58 9.34
C LYS A 26 -10.64 -13.63 8.61
N PHE A 27 -9.73 -14.16 7.77
CA PHE A 27 -8.82 -13.35 6.97
C PHE A 27 -9.57 -12.39 6.04
N TYR A 28 -10.47 -12.90 5.20
CA TYR A 28 -11.24 -12.05 4.27
C TYR A 28 -12.14 -11.06 4.99
N LEU A 29 -12.77 -11.46 6.10
CA LEU A 29 -13.62 -10.60 6.90
C LEU A 29 -12.82 -9.43 7.50
N ILE A 30 -11.62 -9.68 8.03
CA ILE A 30 -10.73 -8.62 8.51
C ILE A 30 -10.34 -7.69 7.36
N SER A 31 -9.94 -8.23 6.20
CA SER A 31 -9.59 -7.41 5.03
C SER A 31 -10.75 -6.54 4.56
N ILE A 32 -11.98 -7.07 4.52
CA ILE A 32 -13.20 -6.32 4.12
C ILE A 32 -13.52 -5.21 5.13
N ILE A 33 -13.48 -5.49 6.44
CA ILE A 33 -13.74 -4.49 7.47
C ILE A 33 -12.71 -3.36 7.40
N THR A 34 -11.42 -3.72 7.29
CA THR A 34 -10.33 -2.75 7.11
C THR A 34 -10.56 -1.88 5.88
N PHE A 35 -10.94 -2.48 4.75
CA PHE A 35 -11.24 -1.76 3.52
C PHE A 35 -12.41 -0.78 3.70
N ALA A 36 -13.49 -1.18 4.38
CA ALA A 36 -14.63 -0.33 4.65
C ALA A 36 -14.27 0.87 5.55
N ILE A 37 -13.46 0.65 6.60
CA ILE A 37 -12.97 1.73 7.47
C ILE A 37 -12.13 2.74 6.67
N MET A 38 -11.26 2.24 5.78
CA MET A 38 -10.43 3.08 4.92
C MET A 38 -11.25 3.94 3.97
N ILE A 39 -12.24 3.35 3.30
CA ILE A 39 -13.18 4.10 2.45
C ILE A 39 -13.95 5.14 3.27
N GLY A 40 -14.45 4.76 4.45
CA GLY A 40 -15.17 5.68 5.33
C GLY A 40 -14.33 6.89 5.72
N ASN A 41 -13.07 6.67 6.12
CA ASN A 41 -12.14 7.75 6.45
C ASN A 41 -11.81 8.64 5.25
N GLU A 42 -11.78 8.07 4.06
CA GLU A 42 -11.51 8.82 2.84
C GLU A 42 -12.70 9.70 2.42
N ILE A 43 -13.91 9.14 2.49
CA ILE A 43 -15.15 9.89 2.27
C ILE A 43 -15.27 11.02 3.30
N GLN A 44 -15.02 10.73 4.58
CA GLN A 44 -15.06 11.73 5.65
C GLN A 44 -14.03 12.83 5.41
N PHE A 45 -12.84 12.48 4.91
CA PHE A 45 -11.83 13.45 4.55
C PHE A 45 -12.33 14.42 3.47
N TYR A 46 -12.82 13.92 2.34
CA TYR A 46 -13.30 14.83 1.28
C TYR A 46 -14.53 15.63 1.73
N SER A 47 -15.42 15.01 2.50
CA SER A 47 -16.57 15.71 3.10
C SER A 47 -16.10 16.89 3.95
N ASN A 48 -15.11 16.67 4.83
CA ASN A 48 -14.53 17.73 5.64
C ASN A 48 -13.81 18.76 4.76
N SER A 49 -13.07 18.33 3.73
CA SER A 49 -12.33 19.23 2.83
C SER A 49 -13.25 20.18 2.04
N LEU A 50 -14.51 19.80 1.80
CA LEU A 50 -15.52 20.62 1.11
C LEU A 50 -16.27 21.59 2.03
N GLU A 51 -16.04 21.53 3.35
CA GLU A 51 -16.64 22.46 4.32
C GLU A 51 -15.72 23.66 4.54
N PHE A 52 -16.16 24.86 4.15
CA PHE A 52 -15.36 26.08 4.27
C PHE A 52 -15.97 27.03 5.30
N THR A 53 -15.13 27.54 6.20
CA THR A 53 -15.47 28.60 7.14
C THR A 53 -14.77 29.89 6.72
N VAL A 54 -15.55 30.87 6.26
CA VAL A 54 -15.02 32.18 5.85
C VAL A 54 -14.82 33.05 7.09
N ILE A 55 -13.60 33.57 7.27
CA ILE A 55 -13.24 34.49 8.37
C ILE A 55 -13.11 35.94 7.92
N GLY A 56 -12.91 36.16 6.61
CA GLY A 56 -12.78 37.48 6.04
C GLY A 56 -12.63 37.44 4.53
N CYS A 57 -12.28 38.58 3.95
CA CYS A 57 -12.00 38.71 2.53
C CYS A 57 -10.93 39.77 2.28
N ARG A 58 -10.29 39.66 1.13
CA ARG A 58 -9.35 40.63 0.58
C ARG A 58 -9.79 40.97 -0.84
N ASN A 59 -9.86 42.26 -1.13
CA ASN A 59 -10.11 42.74 -2.48
C ASN A 59 -8.79 42.64 -3.27
N ILE A 60 -8.79 41.90 -4.38
CA ILE A 60 -7.67 41.84 -5.31
C ILE A 60 -7.87 42.97 -6.30
N THR A 61 -7.37 44.16 -5.97
CA THR A 61 -7.33 45.22 -6.97
C THR A 61 -6.31 44.84 -8.04
N SER A 62 -6.61 45.10 -9.31
CA SER A 62 -5.80 44.75 -10.49
C SER A 62 -4.31 45.15 -10.42
N ILE A 63 -3.94 46.03 -9.49
CA ILE A 63 -2.55 46.42 -9.20
C ILE A 63 -1.72 45.24 -8.65
N ASP A 64 -2.34 44.27 -7.98
CA ASP A 64 -1.62 43.12 -7.41
C ASP A 64 -1.09 42.16 -8.50
N TYR A 65 -1.69 42.12 -9.70
CA TYR A 65 -1.27 41.22 -10.79
C TYR A 65 0.00 41.67 -11.53
N GLU A 66 0.35 42.95 -11.49
CA GLU A 66 1.54 43.46 -12.19
C GLU A 66 2.85 43.25 -11.39
N PHE A 67 2.74 42.97 -10.09
CA PHE A 67 3.89 42.94 -9.19
C PHE A 67 4.62 41.59 -9.12
N GLU A 68 4.02 40.50 -9.61
CA GLU A 68 4.66 39.17 -9.57
C GLU A 68 5.82 39.01 -10.58
N ASN A 69 5.93 39.89 -11.58
CA ASN A 69 6.99 39.80 -12.60
C ASN A 69 8.22 40.70 -12.36
N THR A 70 8.23 41.50 -11.29
CA THR A 70 9.38 42.38 -10.96
C THR A 70 10.02 42.00 -9.63
N MET A 71 10.84 40.93 -9.65
CA MET A 71 11.49 40.32 -8.48
C MET A 71 12.53 41.17 -7.69
N ASN A 72 12.67 42.48 -7.90
CA ASN A 72 13.85 43.21 -7.37
C ASN A 72 13.58 44.47 -6.53
N THR A 73 12.34 44.80 -6.14
CA THR A 73 12.08 45.96 -5.27
C THR A 73 11.65 45.52 -3.86
N PRO A 74 12.28 46.04 -2.79
CA PRO A 74 11.90 45.71 -1.42
C PRO A 74 10.50 46.27 -1.13
N PHE A 75 9.60 45.35 -0.77
CA PHE A 75 8.22 45.57 -0.34
C PHE A 75 8.03 46.87 0.44
N SER A 76 7.51 47.91 -0.22
CA SER A 76 6.70 48.90 0.50
C SER A 76 5.36 48.22 0.77
N THR A 77 4.98 48.18 2.04
CA THR A 77 3.73 47.61 2.52
C THR A 77 2.53 48.31 1.87
N VAL A 78 2.05 47.79 0.74
CA VAL A 78 0.71 48.09 0.29
C VAL A 78 -0.22 47.52 1.35
N ASN A 79 -0.88 48.41 2.10
CA ASN A 79 -1.85 48.07 3.13
C ASN A 79 -3.05 47.38 2.48
N THR A 80 -2.89 46.09 2.19
CA THR A 80 -3.98 45.18 1.86
C THR A 80 -4.69 44.90 3.18
N SER A 81 -5.61 45.79 3.54
CA SER A 81 -6.37 45.66 4.77
C SER A 81 -7.26 44.43 4.65
N ASN A 82 -6.91 43.35 5.35
CA ASN A 82 -7.81 42.22 5.55
C ASN A 82 -9.08 42.74 6.20
N TYR A 83 -10.22 42.57 5.51
CA TYR A 83 -11.50 42.98 6.04
C TYR A 83 -12.10 41.83 6.85
N SER A 84 -12.66 42.15 8.02
CA SER A 84 -13.48 41.20 8.76
C SER A 84 -14.65 40.74 7.89
N LEU A 85 -15.15 39.52 8.09
CA LEU A 85 -16.32 39.01 7.37
C LEU A 85 -17.49 40.00 7.41
N SER A 86 -17.72 40.66 8.54
CA SER A 86 -18.74 41.69 8.70
C SER A 86 -18.52 42.90 7.79
N MET A 87 -17.27 43.34 7.58
CA MET A 87 -16.97 44.39 6.60
C MET A 87 -17.13 43.88 5.17
N CYS A 88 -16.73 42.64 4.87
CA CYS A 88 -16.90 42.04 3.54
C CYS A 88 -18.36 42.01 3.10
N ILE A 89 -19.23 41.50 3.98
CA ILE A 89 -20.68 41.40 3.74
C ILE A 89 -21.30 42.80 3.62
N ASN A 90 -21.01 43.71 4.56
CA ASN A 90 -21.74 44.97 4.65
C ASN A 90 -21.22 46.08 3.70
N SER A 91 -19.92 46.14 3.42
CA SER A 91 -19.31 47.36 2.84
C SER A 91 -18.94 47.25 1.36
N ARG A 92 -18.68 46.05 0.84
CA ARG A 92 -18.18 45.90 -0.55
C ARG A 92 -18.88 44.85 -1.38
N VAL A 93 -19.45 43.82 -0.77
CA VAL A 93 -19.96 42.66 -1.51
C VAL A 93 -21.39 42.24 -1.11
N PRO A 94 -22.31 43.14 -0.71
CA PRO A 94 -23.64 42.71 -0.28
C PRO A 94 -24.38 41.98 -1.41
N GLN A 95 -24.21 42.41 -2.67
CA GLN A 95 -24.99 41.83 -3.77
C GLN A 95 -24.50 40.44 -4.20
N CYS A 96 -23.21 40.12 -4.14
CA CYS A 96 -22.74 38.78 -4.49
C CYS A 96 -22.79 37.81 -3.30
N LEU A 97 -22.33 38.23 -2.11
CA LEU A 97 -22.33 37.32 -0.95
C LEU A 97 -23.74 37.03 -0.45
N THR A 98 -24.66 38.00 -0.39
CA THR A 98 -26.02 37.72 0.10
C THR A 98 -26.81 36.82 -0.85
N LYS A 99 -26.42 36.77 -2.14
CA LYS A 99 -27.00 35.84 -3.13
C LYS A 99 -26.38 34.44 -3.05
N LEU A 100 -25.09 34.35 -2.76
CA LEU A 100 -24.35 33.09 -2.59
C LEU A 100 -24.56 32.44 -1.22
N PHE A 101 -24.80 33.25 -0.19
CA PHE A 101 -24.74 32.86 1.21
C PHE A 101 -25.86 33.54 1.99
N SER A 102 -27.04 32.91 2.02
CA SER A 102 -28.13 33.38 2.88
C SER A 102 -27.84 32.99 4.34
N THR A 103 -27.27 33.90 5.13
CA THR A 103 -27.17 33.69 6.58
C THR A 103 -28.23 34.44 7.34
N THR A 104 -28.87 33.72 8.25
CA THR A 104 -29.83 34.25 9.24
C THR A 104 -29.14 34.79 10.50
N MET A 105 -27.81 34.72 10.60
CA MET A 105 -27.04 35.07 11.79
C MET A 105 -25.90 36.04 11.42
N PRO A 106 -25.93 37.32 11.86
CA PRO A 106 -25.05 38.35 11.32
C PRO A 106 -23.60 38.37 11.83
N ASN A 107 -23.16 37.53 12.79
CA ASN A 107 -21.97 37.90 13.56
C ASN A 107 -20.82 36.91 13.79
N GLU A 108 -20.85 35.61 13.47
CA GLU A 108 -19.80 34.73 14.04
C GLU A 108 -19.05 33.76 13.11
N SER A 109 -19.55 33.43 11.92
CA SER A 109 -18.81 32.78 10.83
C SER A 109 -19.83 32.35 9.78
N LEU A 110 -19.39 32.21 8.55
CA LEU A 110 -20.19 31.60 7.49
C LEU A 110 -19.55 30.25 7.17
N SER A 111 -20.17 29.17 7.64
CA SER A 111 -19.85 27.81 7.18
C SER A 111 -20.78 27.44 6.04
N PHE A 112 -20.21 26.90 4.96
CA PHE A 112 -21.00 26.32 3.87
C PHE A 112 -20.30 25.09 3.30
N SER A 113 -21.11 24.17 2.82
CA SER A 113 -20.63 23.04 2.02
C SER A 113 -20.65 23.45 0.57
N VAL A 114 -19.54 23.23 -0.13
CA VAL A 114 -19.49 23.44 -1.58
C VAL A 114 -20.30 22.34 -2.28
N PRO A 115 -21.36 22.68 -3.04
CA PRO A 115 -22.11 21.68 -3.78
C PRO A 115 -21.25 21.09 -4.91
N LEU A 116 -21.19 19.76 -4.99
CA LEU A 116 -20.55 19.06 -6.10
C LEU A 116 -21.51 19.06 -7.30
N ASN A 117 -21.16 19.74 -8.39
CA ASN A 117 -21.98 19.70 -9.60
C ASN A 117 -21.80 18.35 -10.31
N THR A 118 -22.84 17.52 -10.33
CA THR A 118 -22.80 16.19 -10.96
C THR A 118 -22.96 16.22 -12.47
N ASN A 119 -23.30 17.37 -13.06
CA ASN A 119 -23.54 17.48 -14.48
C ASN A 119 -22.31 18.05 -15.19
N PRO A 120 -21.62 17.26 -16.04
CA PRO A 120 -20.56 17.82 -16.88
C PRO A 120 -21.18 18.93 -17.75
N PRO A 121 -20.45 20.02 -18.05
CA PRO A 121 -20.94 21.06 -18.92
C PRO A 121 -21.30 20.40 -20.25
N ILE A 122 -22.60 20.30 -20.54
CA ILE A 122 -23.07 20.01 -21.88
C ILE A 122 -22.58 21.19 -22.69
N LYS A 123 -21.49 21.01 -23.44
CA LYS A 123 -21.12 21.91 -24.52
C LYS A 123 -22.29 21.84 -25.49
N ASN A 124 -23.27 22.71 -25.28
CA ASN A 124 -24.22 23.08 -26.30
C ASN A 124 -23.36 23.72 -27.39
N ASN A 125 -22.91 22.88 -28.33
CA ASN A 125 -22.46 23.31 -29.63
C ASN A 125 -23.65 24.04 -30.24
N LEU A 126 -23.72 25.34 -30.00
CA LEU A 126 -24.40 26.29 -30.88
C LEU A 126 -23.61 26.28 -32.20
N ASN A 127 -23.74 25.19 -32.94
CA ASN A 127 -23.65 25.22 -34.39
C ASN A 127 -24.83 26.06 -34.85
N ASN A 128 -24.65 27.38 -34.81
CA ASN A 128 -25.50 28.30 -35.55
C ASN A 128 -25.00 28.28 -37.00
N ASP A 129 -25.18 27.13 -37.65
CA ASP A 129 -25.22 27.01 -39.10
C ASP A 129 -26.54 27.64 -39.54
N ASN A 130 -26.52 28.93 -39.88
CA ASN A 130 -27.53 29.53 -40.75
C ASN A 130 -26.91 30.69 -41.54
N ASN A 131 -26.18 30.29 -42.58
CA ASN A 131 -26.48 30.65 -43.96
C ASN A 131 -27.21 31.99 -44.22
N ASN A 132 -26.49 32.82 -44.98
CA ASN A 132 -26.93 33.51 -46.20
C ASN A 132 -27.65 34.87 -46.08
N ASN A 133 -26.92 35.86 -46.62
CA ASN A 133 -27.33 36.78 -47.68
C ASN A 133 -27.78 38.21 -47.33
N TYR A 134 -26.84 39.11 -47.62
CA TYR A 134 -26.96 40.30 -48.49
C TYR A 134 -27.55 41.63 -47.95
N ILE A 135 -26.64 42.63 -47.91
CA ILE A 135 -26.75 44.04 -48.38
C ILE A 135 -27.52 45.07 -47.51
N ASN A 136 -26.77 45.79 -46.66
CA ASN A 136 -26.35 47.20 -46.75
C ASN A 136 -27.31 48.32 -47.30
N PRO A 137 -27.13 49.61 -46.94
CA PRO A 137 -27.67 50.23 -45.71
C PRO A 137 -28.23 51.69 -45.89
N PHE A 138 -28.63 52.33 -44.77
CA PHE A 138 -28.76 53.79 -44.50
C PHE A 138 -30.06 54.54 -44.96
N PRO A 139 -30.43 55.67 -44.31
CA PRO A 139 -31.70 55.83 -43.57
C PRO A 139 -32.39 57.20 -43.85
N SER A 140 -33.53 57.50 -43.19
CA SER A 140 -33.87 58.85 -42.70
C SER A 140 -35.32 58.93 -42.20
N SER A 141 -35.50 59.71 -41.12
CA SER A 141 -36.73 60.43 -40.71
C SER A 141 -37.96 59.59 -40.34
N SER A 142 -38.81 59.90 -39.36
CA SER A 142 -38.91 60.99 -38.38
C SER A 142 -40.06 60.63 -37.43
N SER A 143 -39.85 60.89 -36.14
CA SER A 143 -40.82 61.30 -35.10
C SER A 143 -41.96 60.37 -34.63
N PRO A 144 -42.37 60.50 -33.35
CA PRO A 144 -42.91 59.41 -32.54
C PRO A 144 -44.37 59.64 -32.12
N SER A 145 -45.08 58.58 -31.69
CA SER A 145 -46.03 58.66 -30.55
C SER A 145 -46.71 57.31 -30.28
N SER A 146 -47.01 57.10 -28.99
CA SER A 146 -47.79 56.03 -28.36
C SER A 146 -47.12 54.65 -28.20
N SER A 147 -46.32 54.59 -27.15
CA SER A 147 -45.78 53.39 -26.49
C SER A 147 -46.90 52.52 -25.88
N LEU A 148 -47.12 51.34 -26.46
CA LEU A 148 -47.68 50.19 -25.76
C LEU A 148 -46.54 49.48 -25.01
N LEU A 149 -46.63 49.50 -23.68
CA LEU A 149 -45.82 48.69 -22.77
C LEU A 149 -46.21 47.21 -22.93
N SER A 150 -45.62 46.54 -23.91
CA SER A 150 -45.45 45.09 -23.86
C SER A 150 -44.19 44.81 -23.06
N SER A 151 -44.37 44.41 -21.80
CA SER A 151 -43.33 43.86 -20.94
C SER A 151 -42.76 42.60 -21.60
N SER A 152 -41.75 42.76 -22.44
CA SER A 152 -40.81 41.70 -22.76
C SER A 152 -40.12 41.34 -21.47
N SER A 153 -40.56 40.24 -20.85
CA SER A 153 -39.80 39.54 -19.84
C SER A 153 -38.46 39.14 -20.46
N SER A 154 -37.48 40.02 -20.34
CA SER A 154 -36.08 39.66 -20.43
C SER A 154 -35.88 38.59 -19.37
N SER A 155 -35.90 37.33 -19.78
CA SER A 155 -35.29 36.22 -19.07
C SER A 155 -33.79 36.53 -19.05
N SER A 156 -33.40 37.50 -18.22
CA SER A 156 -32.04 37.80 -17.87
C SER A 156 -31.55 36.61 -17.09
N ASP A 157 -30.93 35.68 -17.81
CA ASP A 157 -29.82 34.84 -17.41
C ASP A 157 -29.60 34.79 -15.90
N ASN A 158 -30.46 34.03 -15.21
CA ASN A 158 -30.08 33.45 -13.95
C ASN A 158 -29.06 32.35 -14.28
N ALA A 159 -27.83 32.75 -14.62
CA ALA A 159 -26.70 31.86 -14.53
C ALA A 159 -26.73 31.35 -13.08
N SER A 160 -27.17 30.11 -12.91
CA SER A 160 -27.29 29.48 -11.61
C SER A 160 -25.91 29.49 -10.97
N ILE A 161 -25.87 29.73 -9.66
CA ILE A 161 -24.66 29.70 -8.84
C ILE A 161 -23.82 28.43 -9.10
N GLU A 162 -24.46 27.34 -9.52
CA GLU A 162 -23.84 26.08 -9.95
C GLU A 162 -22.84 26.21 -11.11
N ASP A 163 -22.90 27.27 -11.92
CA ASP A 163 -21.98 27.47 -13.04
C ASP A 163 -20.65 28.10 -12.63
N TYR A 164 -20.62 28.85 -11.51
CA TYR A 164 -19.43 29.61 -11.07
C TYR A 164 -18.48 28.79 -10.20
N LEU A 165 -18.97 27.73 -9.55
CA LEU A 165 -18.17 26.88 -8.68
C LEU A 165 -17.94 25.51 -9.32
N LYS A 166 -17.32 25.50 -10.50
CA LYS A 166 -16.90 24.28 -11.18
C LYS A 166 -15.61 23.78 -10.55
N ILE A 167 -15.71 23.13 -9.38
CA ILE A 167 -14.61 22.28 -8.92
C ILE A 167 -14.42 21.20 -9.98
N ASP A 168 -13.22 21.09 -10.52
CA ASP A 168 -12.89 19.99 -11.41
C ASP A 168 -12.88 18.68 -10.60
N LEU A 169 -14.03 17.98 -10.64
CA LEU A 169 -14.21 16.67 -10.02
C LEU A 169 -13.16 15.65 -10.48
N SER A 170 -12.48 15.90 -11.62
CA SER A 170 -11.42 15.04 -12.13
C SER A 170 -10.32 14.81 -11.09
N PHE A 171 -9.93 15.83 -10.32
CA PHE A 171 -8.88 15.70 -9.29
C PHE A 171 -9.31 14.82 -8.13
N ILE A 172 -10.56 14.97 -7.66
CA ILE A 172 -11.12 14.14 -6.60
C ILE A 172 -11.21 12.68 -7.07
N TYR A 173 -11.72 12.44 -8.29
CA TYR A 173 -11.79 11.10 -8.86
C TYR A 173 -10.40 10.47 -9.05
N PHE A 174 -9.42 11.25 -9.51
CA PHE A 174 -8.06 10.78 -9.69
C PHE A 174 -7.42 10.40 -8.35
N SER A 175 -7.52 11.26 -7.34
CA SER A 175 -6.97 11.00 -6.01
C SER A 175 -7.67 9.81 -5.32
N PHE A 176 -8.98 9.65 -5.50
CA PHE A 176 -9.72 8.47 -5.02
C PHE A 176 -9.36 7.19 -5.79
N SER A 177 -9.13 7.27 -7.10
CA SER A 177 -8.67 6.14 -7.91
C SER A 177 -7.30 5.65 -7.46
N ASP A 178 -6.35 6.56 -7.22
CA ASP A 178 -5.02 6.22 -6.70
C ASP A 178 -5.10 5.52 -5.34
N PHE A 179 -5.97 6.00 -4.46
CA PHE A 179 -6.26 5.35 -3.18
C PHE A 179 -6.78 3.91 -3.36
N LEU A 180 -7.74 3.69 -4.26
CA LEU A 180 -8.25 2.35 -4.55
C LEU A 180 -7.16 1.43 -5.12
N ILE A 181 -6.27 1.94 -5.98
CA ILE A 181 -5.13 1.17 -6.50
C ILE A 181 -4.22 0.74 -5.35
N ILE A 182 -3.88 1.63 -4.41
CA ILE A 182 -3.06 1.29 -3.24
C ILE A 182 -3.73 0.18 -2.41
N LEU A 183 -5.04 0.28 -2.17
CA LEU A 183 -5.80 -0.74 -1.44
C LEU A 183 -5.82 -2.10 -2.18
N LEU A 184 -5.98 -2.09 -3.50
CA LEU A 184 -5.93 -3.30 -4.31
C LEU A 184 -4.56 -3.95 -4.28
N VAL A 185 -3.49 -3.16 -4.34
CA VAL A 185 -2.11 -3.65 -4.21
C VAL A 185 -1.91 -4.31 -2.85
N LEU A 186 -2.34 -3.67 -1.76
CA LEU A 186 -2.25 -4.25 -0.41
C LEU A 186 -3.04 -5.56 -0.29
N PHE A 187 -4.27 -5.59 -0.79
CA PHE A 187 -5.09 -6.80 -0.78
C PHE A 187 -4.44 -7.93 -1.59
N PHE A 188 -3.87 -7.59 -2.76
CA PHE A 188 -3.10 -8.52 -3.55
C PHE A 188 -1.92 -9.08 -2.74
N PHE A 189 -1.14 -8.25 -2.06
CA PHE A 189 -0.03 -8.71 -1.22
C PHE A 189 -0.46 -9.57 -0.03
N GLN A 190 -1.54 -9.20 0.67
CA GLN A 190 -2.08 -10.03 1.76
C GLN A 190 -2.53 -11.39 1.22
N HIS A 191 -3.25 -11.40 0.10
CA HIS A 191 -3.73 -12.62 -0.53
C HIS A 191 -2.57 -13.52 -1.02
N MET A 192 -1.53 -12.90 -1.54
CA MET A 192 -0.28 -13.54 -1.94
C MET A 192 0.41 -14.26 -0.78
N MET A 193 0.53 -13.58 0.36
CA MET A 193 1.07 -14.19 1.59
C MET A 193 0.19 -15.35 2.03
N TYR A 194 -1.13 -15.19 2.03
CA TYR A 194 -2.08 -16.24 2.34
C TYR A 194 -1.89 -17.48 1.45
N ILE A 195 -1.75 -17.32 0.13
CA ILE A 195 -1.47 -18.43 -0.80
C ILE A 195 -0.15 -19.11 -0.45
N GLN A 196 0.92 -18.34 -0.18
CA GLN A 196 2.22 -18.90 0.20
C GLN A 196 2.07 -19.79 1.44
N ARG A 197 1.25 -19.36 2.42
CA ARG A 197 1.03 -20.16 3.62
C ARG A 197 0.36 -21.49 3.35
N VAL A 198 -0.73 -21.46 2.60
CA VAL A 198 -1.47 -22.68 2.23
C VAL A 198 -0.57 -23.66 1.49
N ARG A 199 0.33 -23.17 0.63
CA ARG A 199 1.25 -24.05 -0.10
C ARG A 199 2.36 -24.65 0.75
N ALA A 200 2.85 -23.91 1.73
CA ALA A 200 3.81 -24.48 2.66
C ALA A 200 3.14 -25.53 3.56
N HIS A 201 1.90 -25.32 3.99
CA HIS A 201 1.10 -26.36 4.66
C HIS A 201 0.92 -27.60 3.78
N GLN A 202 0.65 -27.42 2.49
CA GLN A 202 0.56 -28.51 1.52
C GLN A 202 1.88 -29.27 1.31
N LEU A 203 3.02 -28.57 1.33
CA LEU A 203 4.32 -29.25 1.32
C LEU A 203 4.53 -30.03 2.62
N PHE A 204 4.13 -29.46 3.75
CA PHE A 204 4.28 -30.08 5.05
C PHE A 204 3.46 -31.37 5.17
N SER A 205 2.24 -31.40 4.62
CA SER A 205 1.44 -32.64 4.54
C SER A 205 2.06 -33.70 3.63
N MET A 206 2.93 -33.32 2.69
CA MET A 206 3.79 -34.24 1.93
C MET A 206 5.10 -34.60 2.63
N LYS A 207 5.26 -34.24 3.91
CA LYS A 207 6.50 -34.39 4.69
C LYS A 207 7.69 -33.60 4.10
N PHE A 208 7.40 -32.53 3.37
CA PHE A 208 8.38 -31.63 2.82
C PHE A 208 8.40 -30.29 3.56
N VAL A 209 9.59 -29.80 3.87
CA VAL A 209 9.81 -28.47 4.44
C VAL A 209 10.48 -27.60 3.38
N LEU A 210 9.90 -26.44 3.10
CA LEU A 210 10.48 -25.54 2.12
C LEU A 210 11.62 -24.75 2.77
N MET A 211 12.79 -24.74 2.15
CA MET A 211 13.98 -24.07 2.68
C MET A 211 14.04 -22.62 2.20
N LYS A 212 14.33 -21.71 3.15
CA LYS A 212 14.53 -20.29 2.90
C LYS A 212 15.63 -20.05 1.87
N PRO A 213 15.38 -19.30 0.79
CA PRO A 213 16.46 -18.84 -0.08
C PRO A 213 17.36 -17.88 0.70
N LYS A 214 18.67 -18.15 0.73
CA LYS A 214 19.67 -17.44 1.55
C LYS A 214 19.75 -15.93 1.28
N ASN A 215 19.33 -15.45 0.10
CA ASN A 215 19.62 -14.09 -0.39
C ASN A 215 18.40 -13.18 -0.63
N ARG A 216 17.24 -13.42 0.00
CA ARG A 216 15.99 -12.70 -0.37
C ARG A 216 15.73 -11.31 0.24
N LYS A 217 16.67 -10.72 0.99
CA LYS A 217 16.51 -9.36 1.56
C LYS A 217 16.17 -8.29 0.51
N LEU A 218 16.57 -8.50 -0.75
CA LEU A 218 16.35 -7.54 -1.85
C LEU A 218 14.87 -7.34 -2.21
N GLY A 219 14.05 -8.40 -2.19
CA GLY A 219 12.65 -8.31 -2.65
C GLY A 219 11.75 -7.49 -1.72
N LEU A 220 11.93 -7.65 -0.41
CA LEU A 220 11.17 -6.89 0.59
C LEU A 220 11.51 -5.40 0.51
N GLY A 221 12.80 -5.06 0.34
CA GLY A 221 13.23 -3.67 0.19
C GLY A 221 12.58 -2.98 -1.01
N ILE A 222 12.55 -3.65 -2.17
CA ILE A 222 11.90 -3.13 -3.38
C ILE A 222 10.40 -2.93 -3.15
N PHE A 223 9.72 -3.89 -2.53
CA PHE A 223 8.29 -3.77 -2.22
C PHE A 223 8.01 -2.57 -1.33
N LEU A 224 8.76 -2.40 -0.23
CA LEU A 224 8.59 -1.28 0.69
C LEU A 224 8.85 0.05 0.01
N ILE A 225 9.93 0.16 -0.76
CA ILE A 225 10.25 1.38 -1.51
C ILE A 225 9.12 1.70 -2.48
N SER A 226 8.61 0.72 -3.22
CA SER A 226 7.49 0.90 -4.13
C SER A 226 6.21 1.30 -3.39
N PHE A 227 5.93 0.70 -2.24
CA PHE A 227 4.78 1.01 -1.41
C PHE A 227 4.85 2.44 -0.86
N PHE A 228 5.98 2.84 -0.29
CA PHE A 228 6.20 4.21 0.20
C PHE A 228 6.14 5.23 -0.94
N LEU A 229 6.66 4.91 -2.12
CA LEU A 229 6.57 5.78 -3.29
C LEU A 229 5.11 6.01 -3.69
N MET A 230 4.32 4.94 -3.85
CA MET A 230 2.90 5.02 -4.18
C MET A 230 2.12 5.84 -3.13
N PHE A 231 2.41 5.58 -1.85
CA PHE A 231 1.78 6.30 -0.74
C PHE A 231 2.14 7.78 -0.71
N SER A 232 3.39 8.13 -1.05
CA SER A 232 3.86 9.51 -1.13
C SER A 232 3.20 10.25 -2.29
N ILE A 233 3.08 9.60 -3.45
CA ILE A 233 2.37 10.13 -4.63
C ILE A 233 0.90 10.41 -4.29
N TYR A 234 0.23 9.45 -3.65
CA TYR A 234 -1.14 9.61 -3.20
C TYR A 234 -1.30 10.79 -2.23
N THR A 235 -0.42 10.88 -1.22
CA THR A 235 -0.44 11.98 -0.24
C THR A 235 -0.22 13.34 -0.92
N PHE A 236 0.69 13.39 -1.90
CA PHE A 236 0.94 14.58 -2.70
C PHE A 236 -0.29 15.01 -3.51
N PHE A 237 -0.93 14.09 -4.23
CA PHE A 237 -2.15 14.40 -4.99
C PHE A 237 -3.30 14.84 -4.10
N LYS A 238 -3.42 14.25 -2.91
CA LYS A 238 -4.41 14.64 -1.92
C LYS A 238 -4.20 16.08 -1.43
N PHE A 239 -2.95 16.44 -1.13
CA PHE A 239 -2.58 17.80 -0.78
C PHE A 239 -2.82 18.78 -1.93
N PHE A 240 -2.39 18.42 -3.15
CA PHE A 240 -2.61 19.21 -4.35
C PHE A 240 -4.10 19.48 -4.60
N THR A 241 -4.94 18.44 -4.50
CA THR A 241 -6.39 18.55 -4.66
C THR A 241 -7.00 19.52 -3.66
N ILE A 242 -6.62 19.46 -2.38
CA ILE A 242 -7.11 20.43 -1.38
C ILE A 242 -6.62 21.84 -1.70
N SER A 243 -5.35 21.98 -2.09
CA SER A 243 -4.76 23.27 -2.41
C SER A 243 -5.52 23.93 -3.57
N GLU A 244 -5.81 23.16 -4.62
CA GLU A 244 -6.55 23.62 -5.79
C GLU A 244 -7.99 23.98 -5.42
N ILE A 245 -8.72 23.10 -4.72
CA ILE A 245 -10.08 23.39 -4.27
C ILE A 245 -10.10 24.65 -3.38
N THR A 246 -9.13 24.79 -2.47
CA THR A 246 -9.05 25.97 -1.60
C THR A 246 -8.77 27.24 -2.40
N TYR A 247 -7.90 27.15 -3.42
CA TYR A 247 -7.60 28.26 -4.31
C TYR A 247 -8.83 28.66 -5.13
N ASP A 248 -9.48 27.72 -5.80
CA ASP A 248 -10.67 27.94 -6.63
C ASP A 248 -11.82 28.53 -5.82
N VAL A 249 -12.09 27.98 -4.63
CA VAL A 249 -13.17 28.47 -3.74
C VAL A 249 -12.80 29.82 -3.11
N SER A 250 -11.50 30.13 -2.99
CA SER A 250 -11.06 31.44 -2.47
C SER A 250 -11.30 32.58 -3.45
N LEU A 251 -11.26 32.33 -4.76
CA LEU A 251 -11.34 33.38 -5.76
C LEU A 251 -12.78 33.52 -6.28
N ILE A 252 -13.47 34.59 -5.88
CA ILE A 252 -14.82 34.90 -6.36
C ILE A 252 -14.77 36.17 -7.19
N THR A 253 -15.22 36.08 -8.44
CA THR A 253 -15.38 37.25 -9.32
C THR A 253 -16.78 37.85 -9.13
N CYS A 254 -16.83 39.13 -8.76
CA CYS A 254 -18.08 39.82 -8.43
C CYS A 254 -18.06 41.23 -9.02
N PHE A 255 -18.95 41.49 -9.99
CA PHE A 255 -19.01 42.77 -10.71
C PHE A 255 -17.62 43.26 -11.19
N GLU A 256 -16.91 42.41 -11.93
CA GLU A 256 -15.58 42.69 -12.48
C GLU A 256 -14.46 42.90 -11.44
N ASN A 257 -14.75 42.66 -10.14
CA ASN A 257 -13.75 42.69 -9.08
C ASN A 257 -13.51 41.28 -8.55
N ASP A 258 -12.24 40.92 -8.43
CA ASP A 258 -11.84 39.64 -7.86
C ASP A 258 -11.69 39.77 -6.35
N ILE A 259 -12.38 38.92 -5.62
CA ILE A 259 -12.39 38.90 -4.17
C ILE A 259 -11.78 37.57 -3.73
N SER A 260 -10.70 37.66 -2.95
CA SER A 260 -10.13 36.51 -2.26
C SER A 260 -10.83 36.32 -0.92
N LEU A 261 -11.49 35.19 -0.71
CA LEU A 261 -12.00 34.77 0.58
C LEU A 261 -10.86 34.24 1.46
N LEU A 262 -10.87 34.64 2.73
CA LEU A 262 -9.95 34.14 3.74
C LEU A 262 -10.65 33.03 4.53
N PHE A 263 -10.07 31.84 4.53
CA PHE A 263 -10.59 30.68 5.25
C PHE A 263 -9.83 30.43 6.56
N GLU A 264 -10.55 29.97 7.58
CA GLU A 264 -9.94 29.60 8.87
C GLU A 264 -9.10 28.32 8.74
N ASN A 265 -7.77 28.44 8.80
CA ASN A 265 -6.82 27.33 8.99
C ASN A 265 -7.10 26.06 8.15
N LYS A 266 -7.70 26.22 6.96
CA LYS A 266 -8.23 25.10 6.17
C LYS A 266 -7.13 24.15 5.72
N LEU A 267 -6.01 24.72 5.27
CA LEU A 267 -4.84 23.94 4.87
C LEU A 267 -4.24 23.18 6.06
N GLN A 268 -4.12 23.83 7.22
CA GLN A 268 -3.55 23.22 8.42
C GLN A 268 -4.42 22.08 8.96
N THR A 269 -5.73 22.27 9.03
CA THR A 269 -6.69 21.23 9.46
C THR A 269 -6.67 20.05 8.49
N SER A 270 -6.60 20.33 7.19
CA SER A 270 -6.52 19.30 6.15
C SER A 270 -5.20 18.51 6.21
N ILE A 271 -4.06 19.18 6.42
CA ILE A 271 -2.75 18.52 6.64
C ILE A 271 -2.82 17.62 7.88
N LEU A 272 -3.37 18.11 8.98
CA LEU A 272 -3.52 17.32 10.21
C LEU A 272 -4.38 16.07 9.96
N GLN A 273 -5.47 16.21 9.21
CA GLN A 273 -6.33 15.09 8.85
C GLN A 273 -5.63 14.09 7.92
N ILE A 274 -4.81 14.56 6.97
CA ILE A 274 -3.95 13.69 6.16
C ILE A 274 -3.03 12.88 7.07
N LEU A 275 -2.29 13.53 7.98
CA LEU A 275 -1.38 12.86 8.90
C LEU A 275 -2.08 11.86 9.83
N LEU A 276 -3.29 12.20 10.28
CA LEU A 276 -4.13 11.30 11.06
C LEU A 276 -4.56 10.08 10.24
N ASN A 277 -5.02 10.28 9.00
CA ASN A 277 -5.38 9.19 8.09
C ASN A 277 -4.18 8.29 7.80
N ILE A 278 -2.98 8.86 7.63
CA ILE A 278 -1.73 8.11 7.47
C ILE A 278 -1.44 7.26 8.72
N SER A 279 -1.63 7.82 9.91
CA SER A 279 -1.39 7.13 11.17
C SER A 279 -2.41 6.01 11.41
N ILE A 280 -3.68 6.25 11.14
CA ILE A 280 -4.74 5.23 11.17
C ILE A 280 -4.42 4.14 10.14
N PHE A 281 -3.94 4.52 8.96
CA PHE A 281 -3.52 3.58 7.93
C PHE A 281 -2.42 2.64 8.44
N PHE A 282 -1.33 3.19 8.96
CA PHE A 282 -0.23 2.38 9.50
C PHE A 282 -0.66 1.56 10.72
N TYR A 283 -1.57 2.06 11.54
CA TYR A 283 -2.09 1.34 12.69
C TYR A 283 -2.91 0.12 12.26
N ILE A 284 -3.87 0.30 11.35
CA ILE A 284 -4.75 -0.77 10.86
C ILE A 284 -3.95 -1.82 10.09
N PHE A 285 -3.00 -1.39 9.26
CA PHE A 285 -2.16 -2.30 8.50
C PHE A 285 -0.91 -2.74 9.26
N LYS A 286 -0.72 -2.35 10.53
CA LYS A 286 0.48 -2.68 11.30
C LYS A 286 0.76 -4.17 11.27
N ASP A 287 -0.23 -5.00 11.58
CA ASP A 287 -0.04 -6.45 11.64
C ASP A 287 0.18 -7.05 10.26
N SER A 288 -0.43 -6.49 9.20
CA SER A 288 -0.20 -6.94 7.82
C SER A 288 1.17 -6.55 7.32
N ILE A 289 1.61 -5.31 7.58
CA ILE A 289 2.93 -4.80 7.25
C ILE A 289 3.96 -5.59 8.05
N GLN A 290 3.76 -5.74 9.36
CA GLN A 290 4.61 -6.52 10.23
C GLN A 290 4.67 -7.99 9.80
N SER A 291 3.53 -8.59 9.43
CA SER A 291 3.48 -9.94 8.85
C SER A 291 4.30 -9.99 7.55
N ILE A 292 4.15 -9.02 6.65
CA ILE A 292 5.00 -8.93 5.46
C ILE A 292 6.48 -8.77 5.84
N PHE A 293 6.82 -7.94 6.82
CA PHE A 293 8.22 -7.76 7.26
C PHE A 293 8.81 -9.01 7.90
N GLN A 294 8.08 -9.59 8.84
CA GLN A 294 8.50 -10.73 9.64
C GLN A 294 8.45 -11.98 8.78
N GLU A 295 7.33 -12.30 8.15
CA GLU A 295 7.17 -13.54 7.38
C GLU A 295 7.93 -13.51 6.06
N TYR A 296 8.05 -12.37 5.37
CA TYR A 296 8.85 -12.39 4.13
C TYR A 296 10.32 -12.77 4.39
N GLY A 297 10.81 -12.51 5.62
CA GLY A 297 12.06 -13.07 6.13
C GLY A 297 11.90 -14.48 6.71
N ASN A 298 10.91 -14.69 7.57
CA ASN A 298 10.87 -15.75 8.57
C ASN A 298 9.65 -16.67 8.41
N TYR A 299 9.01 -16.71 7.25
CA TYR A 299 7.87 -17.59 7.01
C TYR A 299 8.22 -19.07 7.27
N TYR A 300 9.47 -19.44 7.07
CA TYR A 300 9.98 -20.77 7.43
C TYR A 300 10.31 -20.94 8.90
N ASP A 301 10.49 -19.84 9.64
CA ASP A 301 10.68 -19.85 11.09
C ASP A 301 9.32 -19.94 11.82
N GLU A 302 8.19 -19.60 11.16
CA GLU A 302 6.85 -19.86 11.72
C GLU A 302 6.58 -21.37 11.89
N PHE A 303 7.14 -22.20 11.01
CA PHE A 303 7.32 -23.62 11.33
C PHE A 303 8.55 -23.73 12.23
N ASN A 304 8.43 -23.20 13.44
CA ASN A 304 9.42 -23.46 14.45
C ASN A 304 9.29 -24.95 14.76
N LEU A 305 10.04 -25.78 14.02
CA LEU A 305 10.09 -27.23 14.21
C LEU A 305 10.42 -27.54 15.68
N ILE A 306 11.04 -26.59 16.38
CA ILE A 306 11.21 -26.53 17.84
C ILE A 306 9.85 -26.59 18.57
N ASN A 307 8.89 -25.72 18.27
CA ASN A 307 7.56 -25.73 18.90
C ASN A 307 6.81 -27.05 18.60
N PHE A 308 6.99 -27.59 17.40
CA PHE A 308 6.45 -28.91 17.05
C PHE A 308 7.09 -30.03 17.91
N THR A 309 8.39 -29.93 18.20
CA THR A 309 9.06 -30.88 19.11
C THR A 309 8.73 -30.68 20.58
N GLU A 310 8.45 -29.45 21.02
CA GLU A 310 8.13 -29.13 22.41
C GLU A 310 6.68 -29.51 22.78
N SER A 311 5.74 -29.33 21.86
CA SER A 311 4.31 -29.58 22.13
C SER A 311 3.93 -31.06 22.24
N ASN A 312 4.71 -31.96 21.62
CA ASN A 312 4.41 -33.39 21.55
C ASN A 312 5.57 -34.19 22.15
N ASN A 313 5.30 -35.02 23.17
CA ASN A 313 6.24 -35.95 23.84
C ASN A 313 7.51 -36.25 23.01
N SER A 314 8.61 -35.61 23.40
CA SER A 314 9.80 -35.30 22.58
C SER A 314 10.32 -36.45 21.73
N ASN A 315 10.34 -37.67 22.25
CA ASN A 315 10.93 -38.81 21.55
C ASN A 315 10.18 -39.20 20.26
N ARG A 316 8.84 -39.18 20.26
CA ARG A 316 8.05 -39.50 19.07
C ARG A 316 8.17 -38.41 18.02
N SER A 317 8.18 -37.15 18.45
CA SER A 317 8.30 -35.98 17.57
C SER A 317 9.65 -35.96 16.87
N ILE A 318 10.73 -36.31 17.57
CA ILE A 318 12.07 -36.42 16.98
C ILE A 318 12.12 -37.51 15.91
N GLU A 319 11.56 -38.70 16.16
CA GLU A 319 11.51 -39.75 15.14
C GLU A 319 10.71 -39.32 13.90
N LYS A 320 9.59 -38.63 14.11
CA LYS A 320 8.76 -38.05 13.05
C LYS A 320 9.54 -37.01 12.24
N LEU A 321 10.28 -36.12 12.90
CA LEU A 321 11.14 -35.11 12.24
C LEU A 321 12.24 -35.74 11.37
N LYS A 322 12.75 -36.92 11.73
CA LYS A 322 13.74 -37.64 10.90
C LYS A 322 13.21 -38.01 9.52
N SER A 323 11.87 -38.11 9.35
CA SER A 323 11.25 -38.40 8.07
C SER A 323 11.03 -37.17 7.18
N LEU A 324 11.11 -35.96 7.75
CA LEU A 324 10.93 -34.72 7.00
C LEU A 324 12.13 -34.47 6.10
N LYS A 325 11.86 -34.10 4.84
CA LYS A 325 12.88 -33.66 3.89
C LYS A 325 12.71 -32.18 3.58
N TYR A 326 13.79 -31.42 3.47
CA TYR A 326 13.76 -30.07 2.96
C TYR A 326 13.92 -30.03 1.44
N ILE A 327 13.30 -29.04 0.81
CA ILE A 327 13.46 -28.70 -0.62
C ILE A 327 13.71 -27.20 -0.76
N GLN A 328 14.61 -26.78 -1.65
CA GLN A 328 14.84 -25.36 -1.90
C GLN A 328 13.70 -24.75 -2.73
N SER A 329 13.33 -23.49 -2.42
CA SER A 329 12.28 -22.77 -3.17
C SER A 329 12.51 -22.71 -4.69
N ILE A 330 13.77 -22.66 -5.15
CA ILE A 330 14.11 -22.69 -6.57
C ILE A 330 13.78 -24.04 -7.23
N GLN A 331 13.95 -25.15 -6.50
CA GLN A 331 13.62 -26.49 -6.99
C GLN A 331 12.11 -26.66 -7.08
N VAL A 332 11.35 -26.12 -6.13
CA VAL A 332 9.87 -26.06 -6.20
C VAL A 332 9.41 -25.29 -7.43
N LEU A 333 9.99 -24.11 -7.71
CA LEU A 333 9.67 -23.35 -8.92
C LEU A 333 9.96 -24.16 -10.19
N ASN A 334 11.13 -24.78 -10.27
CA ASN A 334 11.52 -25.63 -11.40
C ASN A 334 10.58 -26.84 -11.57
N ALA A 335 10.13 -27.43 -10.47
CA ALA A 335 9.18 -28.54 -10.47
C ALA A 335 7.87 -28.13 -11.15
N ILE A 336 7.36 -26.96 -10.76
CA ILE A 336 6.08 -26.50 -11.28
C ILE A 336 6.21 -26.01 -12.72
N ASP A 337 7.29 -25.31 -13.06
CA ASP A 337 7.54 -24.88 -14.43
C ASP A 337 7.54 -26.07 -15.40
N LYS A 338 8.29 -27.13 -15.07
CA LYS A 338 8.33 -28.37 -15.87
C LYS A 338 6.97 -29.06 -15.94
N TYR A 339 6.27 -29.15 -14.82
CA TYR A 339 4.95 -29.78 -14.76
C TYR A 339 3.93 -29.06 -15.64
N VAL A 340 3.90 -27.71 -15.55
CA VAL A 340 2.99 -26.85 -16.32
C VAL A 340 3.32 -26.90 -17.80
N ASP A 341 4.60 -26.80 -18.17
CA ASP A 341 5.03 -26.87 -19.57
C ASP A 341 4.63 -28.19 -20.23
N ARG A 342 4.75 -29.31 -19.51
CA ARG A 342 4.37 -30.61 -20.05
C ARG A 342 2.85 -30.80 -20.09
N LYS A 343 2.14 -30.47 -19.01
CA LYS A 343 0.70 -30.71 -18.88
C LYS A 343 -0.14 -29.75 -19.74
N TYR A 344 0.34 -28.52 -19.93
CA TYR A 344 -0.37 -27.45 -20.63
C TYR A 344 0.39 -26.89 -21.83
N SER A 345 1.29 -27.70 -22.43
CA SER A 345 2.10 -27.33 -23.60
C SER A 345 1.35 -26.57 -24.71
N PRO A 346 0.09 -26.91 -25.09
CA PRO A 346 -0.60 -26.17 -26.15
C PRO A 346 -1.24 -24.84 -25.71
N SER A 347 -1.04 -24.37 -24.46
CA SER A 347 -1.68 -23.15 -23.95
C SER A 347 -0.92 -21.86 -24.29
N THR A 348 -1.61 -20.72 -24.31
CA THR A 348 -1.01 -19.42 -24.68
C THR A 348 0.10 -19.03 -23.69
N PRO A 349 1.14 -18.28 -24.12
CA PRO A 349 2.23 -17.84 -23.23
C PRO A 349 1.74 -17.11 -21.98
N ILE A 350 0.66 -16.33 -22.09
CA ILE A 350 0.04 -15.61 -20.96
C ILE A 350 -0.62 -16.60 -19.99
N SER A 351 -1.35 -17.59 -20.50
CA SER A 351 -1.94 -18.66 -19.67
C SER A 351 -0.83 -19.45 -18.95
N ASN A 352 0.23 -19.82 -19.65
CA ASN A 352 1.38 -20.51 -19.07
C ASN A 352 2.10 -19.62 -18.04
N PHE A 353 2.28 -18.33 -18.28
CA PHE A 353 2.86 -17.40 -17.32
C PHE A 353 2.07 -17.34 -16.02
N PHE A 354 0.75 -17.18 -16.09
CA PHE A 354 -0.10 -17.22 -14.90
C PHE A 354 -0.09 -18.59 -14.22
N ARG A 355 0.06 -19.69 -14.99
CA ARG A 355 0.21 -21.06 -14.45
C ARG A 355 1.61 -21.36 -13.88
N LYS A 356 2.64 -20.62 -14.24
CA LYS A 356 4.00 -20.76 -13.70
C LYS A 356 4.26 -19.85 -12.51
N SER A 357 3.54 -18.72 -12.49
CA SER A 357 3.51 -17.74 -11.42
C SER A 357 2.81 -18.30 -10.18
N VAL A 358 3.27 -19.44 -9.67
CA VAL A 358 2.56 -20.23 -8.68
C VAL A 358 2.38 -19.38 -7.45
N PHE A 359 3.48 -18.89 -6.90
CA PHE A 359 3.44 -17.98 -5.77
C PHE A 359 2.74 -16.65 -6.06
N PHE A 360 2.54 -16.26 -7.33
CA PHE A 360 2.00 -14.96 -7.77
C PHE A 360 0.57 -14.92 -8.30
N SER A 361 -0.02 -16.06 -8.71
CA SER A 361 -1.24 -16.08 -9.49
C SER A 361 -2.27 -17.10 -9.00
N PHE A 362 -3.51 -16.62 -8.86
CA PHE A 362 -4.72 -17.35 -8.52
C PHE A 362 -4.96 -18.62 -9.35
N LYS A 363 -4.55 -18.63 -10.62
CA LYS A 363 -4.96 -19.68 -11.57
C LYS A 363 -4.11 -20.95 -11.49
N THR A 364 -2.99 -20.91 -10.76
CA THR A 364 -2.30 -22.15 -10.37
C THR A 364 -3.05 -22.79 -9.24
N THR A 365 -4.13 -23.45 -9.65
CA THR A 365 -5.00 -24.25 -8.80
C THR A 365 -4.14 -25.11 -7.90
N MET A 366 -4.41 -25.05 -6.60
CA MET A 366 -3.89 -25.98 -5.59
C MET A 366 -3.84 -27.45 -6.07
N LEU A 367 -4.71 -27.80 -7.02
CA LEU A 367 -4.77 -29.06 -7.77
C LEU A 367 -3.48 -29.47 -8.49
N ASP A 368 -2.70 -28.54 -9.04
CA ASP A 368 -1.49 -28.85 -9.83
C ASP A 368 -0.22 -28.84 -8.96
N PHE A 369 -0.25 -28.13 -7.83
CA PHE A 369 0.93 -27.94 -6.98
C PHE A 369 1.41 -29.27 -6.39
N LEU A 370 0.52 -30.00 -5.70
CA LEU A 370 0.87 -31.28 -5.07
C LEU A 370 1.35 -32.33 -6.12
N PRO A 371 0.65 -32.56 -7.25
CA PRO A 371 1.15 -33.45 -8.30
C PRO A 371 2.50 -33.04 -8.86
N ALA A 372 2.73 -31.75 -9.09
CA ALA A 372 4.01 -31.25 -9.62
C ALA A 372 5.17 -31.56 -8.67
N ILE A 373 4.98 -31.33 -7.37
CA ILE A 373 6.00 -31.62 -6.35
C ILE A 373 6.25 -33.12 -6.23
N LYS A 374 5.18 -33.92 -6.16
CA LYS A 374 5.28 -35.38 -6.04
C LYS A 374 6.08 -35.98 -7.19
N GLU A 375 5.75 -35.59 -8.41
CA GLU A 375 6.44 -36.09 -9.59
C GLU A 375 7.90 -35.61 -9.65
N TYR A 376 8.16 -34.35 -9.29
CA TYR A 376 9.52 -33.84 -9.22
C TYR A 376 10.37 -34.58 -8.19
N TYR A 377 9.77 -34.96 -7.05
CA TYR A 377 10.39 -35.79 -6.03
C TYR A 377 10.75 -37.18 -6.56
N GLU A 378 9.84 -37.84 -7.27
CA GLU A 378 10.09 -39.15 -7.88
C GLU A 378 11.24 -39.12 -8.89
N LEU A 379 11.41 -38.00 -9.61
CA LEU A 379 12.46 -37.84 -10.63
C LEU A 379 13.79 -37.28 -10.08
N ASN A 380 13.78 -36.59 -8.94
CA ASN A 380 14.93 -35.82 -8.44
C ASN A 380 15.06 -35.97 -6.91
N GLU A 381 15.00 -37.20 -6.39
CA GLU A 381 15.03 -37.45 -4.95
C GLU A 381 16.27 -36.82 -4.26
N ASN A 382 17.40 -36.76 -4.96
CA ASN A 382 18.65 -36.15 -4.49
C ASN A 382 18.56 -34.63 -4.23
N HIS A 383 17.53 -33.95 -4.73
CA HIS A 383 17.27 -32.55 -4.43
C HIS A 383 16.60 -32.34 -3.07
N PHE A 384 16.10 -33.42 -2.46
CA PHE A 384 15.42 -33.43 -1.18
C PHE A 384 16.36 -34.03 -0.13
N SER A 385 16.68 -33.24 0.87
CA SER A 385 17.63 -33.63 1.91
C SER A 385 16.90 -33.76 3.23
N TYR A 386 17.25 -34.73 4.08
CA TYR A 386 16.61 -34.86 5.39
C TYR A 386 16.87 -33.62 6.25
N VAL A 387 15.84 -33.19 7.00
CA VAL A 387 15.95 -32.07 7.95
C VAL A 387 16.97 -32.39 9.05
N ILE A 388 16.96 -33.64 9.54
CA ILE A 388 17.94 -34.17 10.48
C ILE A 388 18.88 -35.10 9.71
N ASN A 389 20.13 -34.67 9.53
CA ASN A 389 21.14 -35.53 8.90
C ASN A 389 21.52 -36.67 9.86
N LEU A 390 20.99 -37.87 9.61
CA LEU A 390 21.23 -39.05 10.45
C LEU A 390 22.68 -39.53 10.45
N ASN A 391 23.50 -39.07 9.50
CA ASN A 391 24.85 -39.60 9.29
C ASN A 391 25.89 -39.10 10.31
N ASN A 392 25.55 -38.17 11.20
CA ASN A 392 26.52 -37.66 12.19
C ASN A 392 26.67 -38.51 13.46
N ASN A 393 25.88 -39.57 13.64
CA ASN A 393 25.83 -40.30 14.92
C ASN A 393 26.81 -41.49 15.04
N ASN A 394 27.71 -41.72 14.08
CA ASN A 394 28.57 -42.91 14.11
C ASN A 394 30.09 -42.65 14.21
N ASN A 395 30.54 -41.42 14.50
CA ASN A 395 31.98 -41.13 14.52
C ASN A 395 32.52 -40.46 15.80
N ASN A 396 31.79 -40.51 16.93
CA ASN A 396 32.24 -39.84 18.16
C ASN A 396 32.15 -40.67 19.46
N ASN A 397 32.35 -41.99 19.41
CA ASN A 397 32.39 -42.82 20.63
C ASN A 397 33.54 -43.84 20.70
N ASN A 398 34.74 -43.47 20.24
CA ASN A 398 35.94 -44.27 20.54
C ASN A 398 37.11 -43.43 21.11
N ASN A 399 36.82 -42.36 21.82
CA ASN A 399 37.83 -41.61 22.57
C ASN A 399 37.44 -41.47 24.04
N ASN A 400 37.18 -42.61 24.70
CA ASN A 400 37.16 -42.68 26.15
C ASN A 400 37.43 -44.12 26.61
N ASN A 401 38.70 -44.45 26.92
CA ASN A 401 39.09 -45.11 28.18
C ASN A 401 40.63 -45.34 28.21
N ASN A 402 41.40 -44.31 28.56
CA ASN A 402 42.62 -44.55 29.33
C ASN A 402 42.65 -43.62 30.53
N ASN A 403 41.86 -44.03 31.52
CA ASN A 403 41.90 -43.54 32.88
C ASN A 403 43.25 -43.90 33.51
N ASN A 404 44.15 -42.92 33.67
CA ASN A 404 45.17 -42.98 34.71
C ASN A 404 45.41 -41.60 35.32
N ASN A 405 44.52 -41.25 36.25
CA ASN A 405 44.89 -40.84 37.61
C ASN A 405 46.21 -40.05 37.77
N ASN A 406 46.15 -38.71 37.88
CA ASN A 406 46.69 -38.02 39.07
C ASN A 406 46.17 -36.58 39.21
N ASN A 407 45.19 -36.48 40.09
CA ASN A 407 44.90 -35.44 41.08
C ASN A 407 45.68 -34.09 41.08
N ASN A 408 44.86 -33.03 41.23
CA ASN A 408 44.96 -31.96 42.22
C ASN A 408 45.31 -30.51 41.75
N ASN A 409 44.22 -29.77 41.52
CA ASN A 409 43.81 -28.56 42.26
C ASN A 409 44.26 -27.16 41.83
N ASN A 410 43.20 -26.36 41.66
CA ASN A 410 43.00 -25.00 42.17
C ASN A 410 43.47 -23.77 41.36
N ASN A 411 42.49 -23.22 40.64
CA ASN A 411 41.80 -21.96 40.96
C ASN A 411 42.32 -20.63 40.37
N ASN A 412 41.32 -19.96 39.77
CA ASN A 412 40.97 -18.54 39.88
C ASN A 412 41.51 -17.52 38.86
N ASN A 413 40.59 -17.21 37.93
CA ASN A 413 39.99 -15.90 37.72
C ASN A 413 40.67 -14.81 36.87
N ASN A 414 39.90 -14.45 35.83
CA ASN A 414 39.41 -13.11 35.49
C ASN A 414 40.19 -12.21 34.50
N ASN A 415 39.56 -12.11 33.32
CA ASN A 415 39.00 -10.90 32.70
C ASN A 415 39.83 -10.01 31.76
N ASN A 416 39.12 -9.68 30.66
CA ASN A 416 39.17 -8.48 29.83
C ASN A 416 40.44 -8.23 28.97
N ASN A 417 40.41 -7.63 27.79
CA ASN A 417 39.45 -7.36 26.71
C ASN A 417 40.25 -6.50 25.71
N ASN A 418 39.82 -6.52 24.44
CA ASN A 418 39.91 -5.43 23.47
C ASN A 418 41.14 -5.36 22.52
N ASN A 419 40.92 -5.89 21.31
CA ASN A 419 40.80 -5.12 20.04
C ASN A 419 41.97 -4.23 19.54
N ASN A 420 42.59 -4.63 18.42
CA ASN A 420 42.94 -3.77 17.26
C ASN A 420 43.56 -4.66 16.16
N ASN A 421 42.90 -4.89 15.01
CA ASN A 421 42.86 -4.07 13.80
C ASN A 421 44.09 -4.18 12.87
N ASN A 422 43.78 -4.61 11.65
CA ASN A 422 44.25 -4.08 10.36
C ASN A 422 45.36 -4.79 9.56
N ASN A 423 44.92 -5.17 8.34
CA ASN A 423 45.53 -4.95 7.04
C ASN A 423 46.63 -5.89 6.48
N ASN A 424 46.19 -6.59 5.42
CA ASN A 424 46.72 -6.52 4.06
C ASN A 424 47.90 -7.44 3.65
N ASN A 425 47.55 -8.30 2.70
CA ASN A 425 48.16 -8.41 1.37
C ASN A 425 48.91 -9.71 1.02
N ASN A 426 48.36 -10.32 -0.03
CA ASN A 426 49.02 -10.93 -1.18
C ASN A 426 49.59 -12.35 -1.11
N ASN A 427 48.92 -13.19 -1.92
CA ASN A 427 49.49 -14.02 -2.99
C ASN A 427 50.32 -15.24 -2.59
N ASN A 428 49.82 -16.44 -2.92
CA ASN A 428 50.20 -17.14 -4.16
C ASN A 428 49.90 -18.64 -4.03
N ASN A 429 49.30 -19.20 -5.09
CA ASN A 429 49.37 -20.60 -5.55
C ASN A 429 49.38 -21.76 -4.54
N ASN A 430 48.42 -22.69 -4.66
CA ASN A 430 48.62 -23.94 -5.43
C ASN A 430 47.49 -24.96 -5.13
N ASN A 431 46.58 -25.12 -6.10
CA ASN A 431 46.11 -26.40 -6.65
C ASN A 431 45.97 -27.63 -5.71
N ASN A 432 44.75 -27.97 -5.28
CA ASN A 432 44.18 -29.32 -5.49
C ASN A 432 42.71 -29.45 -5.04
N ASN A 433 41.85 -29.76 -6.02
CA ASN A 433 40.73 -30.70 -6.02
C ASN A 433 39.89 -30.94 -4.74
N ASN A 434 38.58 -30.78 -4.92
CA ASN A 434 37.46 -31.41 -4.20
C ASN A 434 37.19 -30.92 -2.77
N SER A 435 36.64 -29.70 -2.66
CA SER A 435 35.90 -29.29 -1.45
C SER A 435 34.51 -28.84 -1.86
N TYR A 436 33.57 -29.78 -1.86
CA TYR A 436 32.14 -29.45 -1.77
C TYR A 436 31.93 -28.75 -0.43
N ASP A 437 31.51 -27.49 -0.49
CA ASP A 437 31.12 -26.66 0.65
C ASP A 437 30.14 -27.41 1.55
N SER A 438 30.69 -28.02 2.61
CA SER A 438 29.94 -28.39 3.80
C SER A 438 29.45 -27.10 4.42
N ILE A 439 28.15 -26.86 4.27
CA ILE A 439 27.40 -25.86 5.01
C ILE A 439 27.72 -26.10 6.49
N GLU A 440 28.53 -25.18 7.05
CA GLU A 440 28.70 -25.03 8.48
C GLU A 440 27.34 -24.60 9.05
N ILE A 441 26.50 -25.59 9.35
CA ILE A 441 25.37 -25.44 10.26
C ILE A 441 26.03 -25.20 11.61
N THR A 442 26.23 -23.92 11.94
CA THR A 442 26.74 -23.46 13.21
C THR A 442 25.99 -24.14 14.36
N ASN A 443 26.78 -24.60 15.33
CA ASN A 443 26.51 -25.43 16.51
C ASN A 443 25.43 -24.93 17.50
N GLU A 444 24.34 -24.29 17.07
CA GLU A 444 23.20 -24.02 17.97
C GLU A 444 22.30 -25.24 18.18
N ASN A 445 22.24 -26.18 17.22
CA ASN A 445 21.40 -27.38 17.33
C ASN A 445 22.01 -28.50 18.20
N SER A 446 23.29 -28.44 18.57
CA SER A 446 23.94 -29.44 19.44
C SER A 446 23.64 -29.23 20.94
N ARG A 447 22.97 -28.14 21.31
CA ARG A 447 22.46 -27.92 22.68
C ARG A 447 21.06 -28.49 22.95
N LEU A 448 20.33 -28.92 21.92
CA LEU A 448 18.97 -29.48 22.06
C LEU A 448 18.94 -31.02 22.08
N ILE A 449 20.10 -31.68 21.94
CA ILE A 449 20.22 -33.14 21.79
C ILE A 449 20.97 -33.80 22.97
N ASN A 450 21.55 -33.00 23.88
CA ASN A 450 22.02 -33.44 25.19
C ASN A 450 21.10 -32.88 26.27
#